data_AF-A0A8H8A5D6-F1
#
_entry.id   AF-A0A8H8A5D6-F1
#
_cell.length_a   1.000
_cell.length_b   1.000
_cell.length_c   1.000
_cell.angle_alpha   90.00
_cell.angle_beta   90.00
_cell.angle_gamma   90.00
#
_symmetry.space_group_name_H-M   'P 1'
#
loop_
_entity.id
_entity.type
_entity.pdbx_description
1 polymer ?
#
loop_
_entity_poly.entity_id
_entity_poly.type
_entity_poly.pdbx_seq_one_letter_code
_entity_poly.pdbx_strand_id
1 'polypeptide(L)'
;MALAVSGLPDGTLFGVDGHSWLTPPGFSGLSGLSPGIHWAWYAVRTRGTAHCGFPQGFFFCIAAAEQLCWRYSSASEALERAADCAAAPQTVFPAASGRAALFPALLSCVTCTLLDEVLSPPWEVTGATASYLDEPLPGLPGAAGDMRLLEIELGRTWRPGAVGREVTDGFLDKSWELERVVGTECGGGVWAACGAG
;
A
#
# COMPACT_ATOMS: atom_id res chain seq x y z
N MET A 1 6.57 3.26 -19.82
CA MET A 1 5.56 3.66 -18.82
C MET A 1 6.23 4.55 -17.81
N ALA A 2 5.49 5.49 -17.25
CA ALA A 2 6.08 6.57 -16.49
C ALA A 2 5.16 7.06 -15.37
N LEU A 3 5.78 7.41 -14.24
CA LEU A 3 5.16 8.17 -13.16
C LEU A 3 5.80 9.55 -13.17
N ALA A 4 5.12 10.54 -13.71
CA ALA A 4 5.56 11.93 -13.67
C ALA A 4 5.16 12.56 -12.34
N VAL A 5 6.12 13.22 -11.69
CA VAL A 5 5.92 13.88 -10.40
C VAL A 5 6.38 15.33 -10.54
N SER A 6 5.57 16.28 -10.09
CA SER A 6 5.86 17.71 -10.23
C SER A 6 5.72 18.44 -8.90
N GLY A 7 6.52 19.49 -8.70
CA GLY A 7 6.45 20.35 -7.52
C GLY A 7 7.00 19.73 -6.22
N LEU A 8 7.48 18.48 -6.25
CA LEU A 8 8.01 17.81 -5.07
C LEU A 8 9.30 18.51 -4.60
N PRO A 9 9.45 18.84 -3.30
CA PRO A 9 10.65 19.53 -2.81
C PRO A 9 11.93 18.73 -3.02
N ASP A 10 13.02 19.43 -3.35
CA ASP A 10 14.35 18.84 -3.51
C ASP A 10 14.83 18.17 -2.22
N GLY A 11 15.50 17.03 -2.35
CA GLY A 11 16.00 16.26 -1.20
C GLY A 11 14.91 15.58 -0.38
N THR A 12 13.70 15.45 -0.93
CA THR A 12 12.64 14.59 -0.40
C THR A 12 13.09 13.14 -0.47
N LEU A 13 12.85 12.36 0.59
CA LEU A 13 13.05 10.91 0.52
C LEU A 13 11.89 10.33 -0.29
N PHE A 14 12.17 9.68 -1.40
CA PHE A 14 11.18 9.10 -2.31
C PHE A 14 11.53 7.65 -2.60
N GLY A 15 10.52 6.80 -2.77
CA GLY A 15 10.75 5.41 -3.10
C GLY A 15 9.62 4.77 -3.89
N VAL A 16 9.99 3.75 -4.68
CA VAL A 16 9.08 2.93 -5.47
C VAL A 16 9.54 1.48 -5.38
N ASP A 17 8.62 0.56 -5.07
CA ASP A 17 8.83 -0.89 -5.12
C ASP A 17 10.05 -1.41 -4.33
N GLY A 18 10.34 -0.78 -3.19
CA GLY A 18 11.49 -1.13 -2.35
C GLY A 18 12.81 -0.45 -2.75
N HIS A 19 12.83 0.36 -3.81
CA HIS A 19 13.89 1.33 -4.06
C HIS A 19 13.57 2.62 -3.30
N SER A 20 14.59 3.26 -2.73
CA SER A 20 14.45 4.55 -2.04
C SER A 20 15.69 5.42 -2.22
N TRP A 21 15.50 6.71 -2.47
CA TRP A 21 16.58 7.68 -2.68
C TRP A 21 16.14 9.09 -2.29
N LEU A 22 17.09 10.01 -2.18
CA LEU A 22 16.80 11.43 -2.06
C LEU A 22 16.57 12.02 -3.46
N THR A 23 15.48 12.76 -3.64
CA THR A 23 15.15 13.39 -4.92
C THR A 23 16.22 14.42 -5.31
N PRO A 24 16.73 14.38 -6.55
CA PRO A 24 17.62 15.42 -7.05
C PRO A 24 16.86 16.74 -7.26
N PRO A 25 17.57 17.87 -7.41
CA PRO A 25 16.95 19.14 -7.75
C PRO A 25 16.10 19.04 -9.03
N GLY A 26 14.86 19.53 -8.96
CA GLY A 26 13.94 19.50 -10.11
C GLY A 26 13.47 18.11 -10.52
N PHE A 27 13.43 17.17 -9.58
CA PHE A 27 12.90 15.83 -9.80
C PHE A 27 11.52 15.85 -10.48
N SER A 28 11.40 15.13 -11.59
CA SER A 28 10.22 15.11 -12.48
C SER A 28 9.54 13.74 -12.55
N GLY A 29 9.94 12.79 -11.70
CA GLY A 29 9.39 11.44 -11.67
C GLY A 29 10.31 10.38 -12.30
N LEU A 30 9.69 9.24 -12.66
CA LEU A 30 10.33 8.01 -13.10
C LEU A 30 9.79 7.50 -14.43
N SER A 31 10.66 6.93 -15.25
CA SER A 31 10.33 6.24 -16.50
C SER A 31 10.83 4.80 -16.46
N GLY A 32 10.25 3.91 -17.28
CA GLY A 32 10.72 2.51 -17.37
C GLY A 32 10.12 1.56 -16.35
N LEU A 33 9.03 1.95 -15.67
CA LEU A 33 8.22 1.02 -14.86
C LEU A 33 7.63 -0.09 -15.73
N SER A 34 7.44 -1.28 -15.18
CA SER A 34 6.68 -2.37 -15.82
C SER A 34 5.17 -2.09 -15.80
N PRO A 35 4.35 -2.78 -16.61
CA PRO A 35 2.90 -2.71 -16.42
C PRO A 35 2.50 -3.46 -15.14
N GLY A 36 1.50 -2.95 -14.42
CA GLY A 36 0.98 -3.58 -13.21
C GLY A 36 0.85 -2.64 -12.02
N ILE A 37 0.71 -3.23 -10.83
CA ILE A 37 0.56 -2.51 -9.56
C ILE A 37 1.95 -2.18 -9.02
N HIS A 38 2.08 -0.95 -8.54
CA HIS A 38 3.28 -0.40 -7.94
C HIS A 38 2.93 0.34 -6.65
N TRP A 39 3.93 0.51 -5.78
CA TRP A 39 3.82 1.29 -4.55
C TRP A 39 4.83 2.44 -4.59
N ALA A 40 4.36 3.68 -4.56
CA ALA A 40 5.20 4.86 -4.38
C ALA A 40 5.02 5.43 -2.97
N TRP A 41 6.09 5.94 -2.40
CA TRP A 41 6.04 6.66 -1.13
C TRP A 41 7.05 7.80 -1.09
N TYR A 42 6.79 8.77 -0.22
CA TYR A 42 7.63 9.92 0.00
C TYR A 42 7.55 10.41 1.44
N ALA A 43 8.61 11.06 1.90
CA ALA A 43 8.64 11.79 3.15
C ALA A 43 9.35 13.13 2.91
N VAL A 44 8.57 14.21 2.89
CA VAL A 44 9.09 15.56 2.60
C VAL A 44 10.06 15.96 3.69
N ARG A 45 11.24 16.45 3.29
CA ARG A 45 12.26 16.88 4.23
C ARG A 45 12.06 18.34 4.61
N THR A 46 12.09 18.65 5.91
CA THR A 46 12.05 20.04 6.37
C THR A 46 13.35 20.73 6.02
N ARG A 47 13.28 21.90 5.36
CA ARG A 47 14.47 22.67 5.00
C ARG A 47 15.33 22.96 6.24
N GLY A 48 16.64 22.72 6.11
CA GLY A 48 17.61 23.01 7.16
C GLY A 48 17.68 21.97 8.28
N THR A 49 16.90 20.88 8.24
CA THR A 49 16.99 19.80 9.24
C THR A 49 17.29 18.45 8.59
N ALA A 50 17.70 17.48 9.41
CA ALA A 50 17.80 16.08 8.99
C ALA A 50 16.46 15.33 9.08
N HIS A 51 15.41 15.99 9.56
CA HIS A 51 14.11 15.35 9.82
C HIS A 51 13.26 15.31 8.55
N CYS A 52 12.63 14.16 8.34
CA CYS A 52 11.59 13.97 7.35
C CYS A 52 10.23 14.08 8.04
N GLY A 53 9.24 14.62 7.35
CA GLY A 53 7.84 14.58 7.79
C GLY A 53 7.28 13.17 7.79
N PHE A 54 5.99 13.06 8.06
CA PHE A 54 5.30 11.76 8.03
C PHE A 54 5.40 11.13 6.63
N PRO A 55 5.78 9.85 6.54
CA PRO A 55 5.73 9.13 5.28
C PRO A 55 4.29 9.09 4.75
N GLN A 56 4.16 9.32 3.46
CA GLN A 56 2.93 9.23 2.71
C GLN A 56 3.21 8.38 1.47
N GLY A 57 2.21 7.72 0.93
CA GLY A 57 2.37 6.91 -0.27
C GLY A 57 1.04 6.52 -0.86
N PHE A 58 1.11 5.87 -2.01
CA PHE A 58 -0.05 5.44 -2.75
C PHE A 58 0.28 4.23 -3.61
N PHE A 59 -0.71 3.36 -3.75
CA PHE A 59 -0.68 2.37 -4.81
C PHE A 59 -1.13 3.00 -6.12
N PHE A 60 -0.58 2.51 -7.22
CA PHE A 60 -1.06 2.84 -8.56
C PHE A 60 -0.92 1.64 -9.47
N CYS A 61 -1.85 1.52 -10.41
CA CYS A 61 -1.76 0.56 -11.50
C CYS A 61 -1.43 1.33 -12.78
N ILE A 62 -0.46 0.84 -13.54
CA ILE A 62 -0.01 1.46 -14.80
C ILE A 62 -0.09 0.46 -15.95
N ALA A 63 -0.76 0.86 -17.02
CA ALA A 63 -0.90 0.07 -18.24
C ALA A 63 0.29 0.29 -19.19
N ALA A 64 0.45 -0.61 -20.17
CA ALA A 64 1.48 -0.46 -21.18
C ALA A 64 1.38 0.89 -21.92
N ALA A 65 2.52 1.55 -22.08
CA ALA A 65 2.64 2.91 -22.65
C ALA A 65 1.92 4.04 -21.89
N GLU A 66 1.35 3.78 -20.71
CA GLU A 66 0.71 4.82 -19.90
C GLU A 66 1.74 5.71 -19.19
N GLN A 67 1.34 6.96 -18.96
CA GLN A 67 2.03 7.92 -18.12
C GLN A 67 1.04 8.51 -17.11
N LEU A 68 1.30 8.31 -15.83
CA LEU A 68 0.51 8.85 -14.72
C LEU A 68 1.14 10.15 -14.22
N CYS A 69 0.31 11.14 -13.90
CA CYS A 69 0.75 12.47 -13.49
C CYS A 69 0.38 12.74 -12.03
N TRP A 70 1.35 13.15 -11.23
CA TRP A 70 1.15 13.56 -9.83
C TRP A 70 1.79 14.92 -9.57
N ARG A 71 1.16 15.71 -8.72
CA ARG A 71 1.59 17.06 -8.37
C ARG A 71 1.59 17.24 -6.87
N TYR A 72 2.71 17.72 -6.34
CA TYR A 72 2.83 18.07 -4.94
C TYR A 72 2.16 19.41 -4.71
N SER A 73 1.26 19.44 -3.73
CA SER A 73 0.61 20.65 -3.24
C SER A 73 1.24 21.05 -1.93
N SER A 74 1.85 22.23 -1.86
CA SER A 74 2.39 22.77 -0.61
C SER A 74 1.30 23.18 0.38
N ALA A 75 0.04 23.28 -0.07
CA ALA A 75 -1.08 23.64 0.80
C ALA A 75 -1.60 22.43 1.58
N SER A 76 -1.68 21.26 0.94
CA SER A 76 -2.06 19.99 1.57
C SER A 76 -0.86 19.16 2.05
N GLU A 77 0.37 19.57 1.69
CA GLU A 77 1.61 18.84 1.92
C GLU A 77 1.56 17.38 1.39
N ALA A 78 0.85 17.18 0.29
CA ALA A 78 0.61 15.87 -0.31
C ALA A 78 0.82 15.87 -1.83
N LEU A 79 1.15 14.69 -2.39
CA LEU A 79 1.09 14.42 -3.81
C LEU A 79 -0.35 14.08 -4.18
N GLU A 80 -0.89 14.76 -5.18
CA GLU A 80 -2.26 14.58 -5.67
C GLU A 80 -2.21 14.15 -7.15
N ARG A 81 -3.17 13.31 -7.57
CA ARG A 81 -3.31 12.95 -9.00
C ARG A 81 -3.63 14.19 -9.83
N ALA A 82 -2.88 14.38 -10.90
CA ALA A 82 -3.09 15.44 -11.87
C ALA A 82 -3.63 14.86 -13.19
N ALA A 83 -4.49 15.63 -13.88
CA ALA A 83 -4.98 15.26 -15.21
C ALA A 83 -3.87 15.39 -16.29
N ASP A 84 -2.89 16.26 -16.04
CA ASP A 84 -1.84 16.61 -16.97
C ASP A 84 -0.45 16.57 -16.34
N CYS A 85 0.52 16.12 -17.13
CA CYS A 85 1.91 16.02 -16.70
C CYS A 85 2.64 17.32 -17.03
N ALA A 86 3.15 18.00 -16.00
CA ALA A 86 3.88 19.26 -16.17
C ALA A 86 5.25 19.08 -16.86
N ALA A 87 5.87 17.91 -16.71
CA ALA A 87 7.15 17.58 -17.32
C ALA A 87 7.25 16.07 -17.59
N ALA A 88 8.11 15.69 -18.54
CA ALA A 88 8.47 14.30 -18.75
C ALA A 88 9.43 13.83 -17.64
N PRO A 89 9.25 12.62 -17.10
CA PRO A 89 10.13 12.12 -16.06
C PRO A 89 11.56 11.87 -16.57
N GLN A 90 12.53 12.40 -15.85
CA GLN A 90 13.95 12.36 -16.23
C GLN A 90 14.71 11.19 -15.61
N THR A 91 14.19 10.61 -14.52
CA THR A 91 14.84 9.49 -13.84
C THR A 91 14.42 8.18 -14.48
N VAL A 92 15.38 7.32 -14.82
CA VAL A 92 15.08 5.95 -15.25
C VAL A 92 14.93 5.08 -14.01
N PHE A 93 13.84 4.33 -13.94
CA PHE A 93 13.59 3.38 -12.87
C PHE A 93 14.67 2.30 -12.91
N PRO A 94 15.38 2.06 -11.79
CA PRO A 94 16.48 1.10 -11.77
C PRO A 94 15.98 -0.31 -12.07
N ALA A 95 16.81 -1.11 -12.73
CA ALA A 95 16.55 -2.53 -12.85
C ALA A 95 16.47 -3.16 -11.45
N ALA A 96 15.41 -3.94 -11.20
CA ALA A 96 15.20 -4.57 -9.92
C ALA A 96 16.38 -5.52 -9.61
N SER A 97 17.01 -5.30 -8.47
CA SER A 97 18.16 -6.09 -8.01
C SER A 97 18.12 -6.25 -6.49
N GLY A 98 18.80 -7.29 -5.99
CA GLY A 98 18.79 -7.60 -4.56
C GLY A 98 17.37 -7.82 -4.03
N ARG A 99 17.02 -7.18 -2.91
CA ARG A 99 15.70 -7.31 -2.28
C ARG A 99 14.56 -6.69 -3.10
N ALA A 100 14.84 -5.66 -3.91
CA ALA A 100 13.81 -5.04 -4.73
C ALA A 100 13.30 -5.97 -5.84
N ALA A 101 14.10 -6.95 -6.26
CA ALA A 101 13.67 -7.99 -7.20
C ALA A 101 12.58 -8.91 -6.64
N LEU A 102 12.35 -8.90 -5.32
CA LEU A 102 11.27 -9.68 -4.67
C LEU A 102 9.93 -8.95 -4.70
N PHE A 103 9.89 -7.67 -5.06
CA PHE A 103 8.68 -6.87 -4.98
C PHE A 103 7.50 -7.42 -5.79
N PRO A 104 7.69 -7.93 -7.04
CA PRO A 104 6.59 -8.59 -7.76
C PRO A 104 6.00 -9.80 -7.01
N ALA A 105 6.82 -10.54 -6.28
CA ALA A 105 6.35 -11.66 -5.46
C ALA A 105 5.54 -11.18 -4.24
N LEU A 106 5.92 -10.04 -3.65
CA LEU A 106 5.17 -9.42 -2.54
C LEU A 106 3.78 -8.94 -2.98
N LEU A 107 3.64 -8.53 -4.24
CA LEU A 107 2.36 -8.10 -4.81
C LEU A 107 1.58 -9.20 -5.53
N SER A 108 2.06 -10.45 -5.52
CA SER A 108 1.49 -11.54 -6.33
C SER A 108 0.01 -11.83 -6.06
N CYS A 109 -0.48 -11.53 -4.85
CA CYS A 109 -1.88 -11.68 -4.45
C CYS A 109 -2.63 -10.34 -4.32
N VAL A 110 -1.97 -9.21 -4.60
CA VAL A 110 -2.58 -7.87 -4.52
C VAL A 110 -3.21 -7.55 -5.87
N THR A 111 -4.48 -7.14 -5.85
CA THR A 111 -5.22 -6.77 -7.06
C THR A 111 -5.80 -5.36 -6.92
N CYS A 112 -6.09 -4.70 -8.05
CA CYS A 112 -6.76 -3.39 -8.01
C CYS A 112 -8.10 -3.46 -7.28
N THR A 113 -8.88 -4.53 -7.50
CA THR A 113 -10.16 -4.74 -6.82
C THR A 113 -9.98 -4.87 -5.30
N LEU A 114 -8.95 -5.59 -4.84
CA LEU A 114 -8.64 -5.65 -3.41
C LEU A 114 -8.29 -4.26 -2.85
N LEU A 115 -7.52 -3.46 -3.60
CA LEU A 115 -7.17 -2.10 -3.18
C LEU A 115 -8.38 -1.16 -3.17
N ASP A 116 -9.31 -1.31 -4.12
CA ASP A 116 -10.58 -0.57 -4.16
C ASP A 116 -11.41 -0.82 -2.89
N GLU A 117 -11.49 -2.08 -2.46
CA GLU A 117 -12.21 -2.47 -1.26
C GLU A 117 -11.51 -2.00 0.03
N VAL A 118 -10.18 -2.15 0.12
CA VAL A 118 -9.43 -1.92 1.36
C VAL A 118 -9.09 -0.44 1.58
N LEU A 119 -8.73 0.32 0.54
CA LEU A 119 -8.21 1.69 0.69
C LEU A 119 -9.11 2.76 0.05
N SER A 120 -10.03 2.37 -0.83
CA SER A 120 -10.73 3.26 -1.77
C SER A 120 -9.78 4.07 -2.67
N PRO A 121 -10.12 4.31 -3.95
CA PRO A 121 -9.33 5.21 -4.79
C PRO A 121 -9.21 6.61 -4.13
N PRO A 122 -8.02 7.24 -4.15
CA PRO A 122 -6.84 6.94 -4.98
C PRO A 122 -5.81 5.93 -4.40
N TRP A 123 -6.18 5.10 -3.43
CA TRP A 123 -5.32 4.11 -2.74
C TRP A 123 -4.13 4.74 -2.01
N GLU A 124 -4.37 5.86 -1.35
CA GLU A 124 -3.38 6.58 -0.54
C GLU A 124 -3.29 6.00 0.87
N VAL A 125 -2.06 5.93 1.40
CA VAL A 125 -1.77 5.50 2.77
C VAL A 125 -0.73 6.45 3.36
N THR A 126 -0.96 6.90 4.58
CA THR A 126 -0.06 7.76 5.33
C THR A 126 0.40 7.05 6.61
N GLY A 127 1.42 7.57 7.27
CA GLY A 127 1.81 7.11 8.61
C GLY A 127 0.73 7.26 9.68
N ALA A 128 -0.39 7.92 9.38
CA ALA A 128 -1.55 8.09 10.26
C ALA A 128 -2.81 7.39 9.72
N THR A 129 -2.70 6.58 8.66
CA THR A 129 -3.82 5.78 8.18
C THR A 129 -4.07 4.63 9.14
N ALA A 130 -5.30 4.51 9.61
CA ALA A 130 -5.71 3.48 10.54
C ALA A 130 -6.87 2.66 9.95
N SER A 131 -7.02 1.46 10.47
CA SER A 131 -8.22 0.65 10.26
C SER A 131 -9.36 1.18 11.11
N TYR A 132 -10.61 0.96 10.67
CA TYR A 132 -11.79 1.18 11.51
C TYR A 132 -11.81 0.31 12.77
N LEU A 133 -11.00 -0.76 12.79
CA LEU A 133 -10.81 -1.65 13.93
C LEU A 133 -9.83 -1.09 14.96
N ASP A 134 -9.02 -0.09 14.60
CA ASP A 134 -8.01 0.44 15.50
C ASP A 134 -8.67 1.32 16.58
N GLU A 135 -8.26 1.11 17.84
CA GLU A 135 -8.70 1.99 18.91
C GLU A 135 -8.11 3.40 18.72
N PRO A 136 -8.91 4.47 18.89
CA PRO A 136 -8.39 5.82 18.79
C PRO A 136 -7.32 6.04 19.86
N LEU A 137 -6.09 6.30 19.43
CA LEU A 137 -4.97 6.55 20.32
C LEU A 137 -5.16 7.90 21.05
N PRO A 138 -5.14 7.92 22.40
CA PRO A 138 -5.33 9.15 23.16
C PRO A 138 -4.25 10.20 22.82
N GLY A 139 -4.68 11.42 22.48
CA GLY A 139 -3.77 12.55 22.21
C GLY A 139 -3.17 12.59 20.81
N LEU A 140 -3.54 11.68 19.91
CA LEU A 140 -3.21 11.77 18.49
C LEU A 140 -4.39 12.36 17.69
N PRO A 141 -4.11 13.07 16.58
CA PRO A 141 -5.17 13.46 15.64
C PRO A 141 -5.89 12.21 15.13
N GLY A 142 -7.17 12.36 14.77
CA GLY A 142 -7.96 11.27 14.20
C GLY A 142 -7.29 10.67 12.96
N ALA A 143 -7.47 9.37 12.76
CA ALA A 143 -6.87 8.64 11.65
C ALA A 143 -7.15 9.30 10.30
N ALA A 144 -6.15 9.34 9.43
CA ALA A 144 -6.25 9.88 8.08
C ALA A 144 -6.57 8.75 7.09
N GLY A 145 -7.83 8.70 6.64
CA GLY A 145 -8.33 7.65 5.74
C GLY A 145 -9.04 6.50 6.47
N ASP A 146 -9.72 5.65 5.70
CA ASP A 146 -10.51 4.50 6.18
C ASP A 146 -9.94 3.22 5.55
N MET A 147 -9.05 2.52 6.27
CA MET A 147 -8.56 1.21 5.83
C MET A 147 -9.53 0.12 6.27
N ARG A 148 -10.10 -0.61 5.31
CA ARG A 148 -11.14 -1.62 5.56
C ARG A 148 -10.54 -3.02 5.57
N LEU A 149 -9.88 -3.35 6.67
CA LEU A 149 -9.36 -4.71 6.88
C LEU A 149 -10.47 -5.63 7.37
N LEU A 150 -10.39 -6.89 6.96
CA LEU A 150 -11.28 -7.92 7.48
C LEU A 150 -11.03 -8.11 8.99
N GLU A 151 -12.09 -8.02 9.78
CA GLU A 151 -12.05 -8.30 11.21
C GLU A 151 -11.85 -9.81 11.45
N ILE A 152 -10.87 -10.15 12.30
CA ILE A 152 -10.60 -11.53 12.72
C ILE A 152 -10.82 -11.65 14.23
N GLU A 153 -11.92 -12.28 14.63
CA GLU A 153 -12.29 -12.46 16.04
C GLU A 153 -11.54 -13.66 16.66
N LEU A 154 -10.35 -13.42 17.22
CA LEU A 154 -9.57 -14.48 17.86
C LEU A 154 -10.21 -15.03 19.16
N GLY A 155 -11.16 -14.28 19.73
CA GLY A 155 -11.91 -14.65 20.93
C GLY A 155 -12.93 -15.78 20.72
N ARG A 156 -13.27 -16.10 19.46
CA ARG A 156 -14.22 -17.15 19.10
C ARG A 156 -13.72 -17.94 17.90
N THR A 157 -12.89 -18.93 18.18
CA THR A 157 -12.17 -19.72 17.15
C THR A 157 -12.66 -21.17 17.05
N TRP A 158 -13.85 -21.46 17.60
CA TRP A 158 -14.46 -22.79 17.66
C TRP A 158 -15.86 -22.80 17.06
N ARG A 159 -16.34 -24.00 16.69
CA ARG A 159 -17.65 -24.22 16.06
C ARG A 159 -18.81 -23.69 16.93
N PRO A 160 -19.88 -23.14 16.33
CA PRO A 160 -21.08 -22.79 17.07
C PRO A 160 -21.62 -23.98 17.86
N GLY A 161 -21.86 -23.78 19.16
CA GLY A 161 -22.36 -24.81 20.06
C GLY A 161 -21.29 -25.65 20.78
N ALA A 162 -20.00 -25.41 20.53
CA ALA A 162 -18.92 -26.09 21.26
C ALA A 162 -18.97 -25.79 22.76
N VAL A 163 -18.64 -26.78 23.59
CA VAL A 163 -18.64 -26.66 25.06
C VAL A 163 -17.40 -27.26 25.71
N GLY A 164 -17.00 -26.71 26.85
CA GLY A 164 -15.94 -27.26 27.69
C GLY A 164 -14.61 -27.45 26.94
N ARG A 165 -14.17 -28.70 26.81
CA ARG A 165 -12.91 -29.06 26.14
C ARG A 165 -12.86 -28.63 24.67
N GLU A 166 -13.97 -28.68 23.96
CA GLU A 166 -14.02 -28.31 22.53
C GLU A 166 -13.71 -26.82 22.31
N VAL A 167 -14.12 -25.97 23.26
CA VAL A 167 -13.77 -24.54 23.27
C VAL A 167 -12.28 -24.36 23.49
N THR A 168 -11.69 -25.09 24.44
CA THR A 168 -10.24 -25.06 24.68
C THR A 168 -9.47 -25.54 23.45
N ASP A 169 -9.89 -26.65 22.85
CA ASP A 169 -9.24 -27.24 21.69
C ASP A 169 -9.31 -26.27 20.49
N GLY A 170 -10.47 -25.66 20.20
CA GLY A 170 -10.59 -24.66 19.12
C GLY A 170 -9.89 -23.33 19.42
N PHE A 171 -9.73 -22.96 20.68
CA PHE A 171 -8.92 -21.80 21.04
C PHE A 171 -7.43 -22.02 20.73
N LEU A 172 -6.92 -23.23 20.99
CA LEU A 172 -5.54 -23.61 20.70
C LEU A 172 -5.33 -23.91 19.20
N ASP A 173 -6.30 -24.54 18.56
CA ASP A 173 -6.31 -24.88 17.14
C ASP A 173 -7.33 -24.04 16.36
N LYS A 174 -6.82 -23.00 15.69
CA LYS A 174 -7.62 -22.04 14.91
C LYS A 174 -7.95 -22.51 13.50
N SER A 175 -7.65 -23.77 13.15
CA SER A 175 -7.87 -24.30 11.81
C SER A 175 -9.32 -24.17 11.37
N TRP A 176 -10.28 -24.41 12.27
CA TRP A 176 -11.70 -24.22 11.97
C TRP A 176 -12.05 -22.77 11.63
N GLU A 177 -11.55 -21.80 12.39
CA GLU A 177 -11.83 -20.39 12.13
C GLU A 177 -11.17 -19.91 10.84
N LEU A 178 -9.95 -20.38 10.56
CA LEU A 178 -9.28 -20.12 9.29
C LEU A 178 -10.09 -20.66 8.10
N GLU A 179 -10.54 -21.91 8.18
CA GLU A 179 -11.40 -22.51 7.15
C GLU A 179 -12.70 -21.73 6.96
N ARG A 180 -13.32 -21.27 8.06
CA ARG A 180 -14.52 -20.44 8.03
C ARG A 180 -14.27 -19.12 7.31
N VAL A 181 -13.22 -18.39 7.69
CA VAL A 181 -12.85 -17.10 7.09
C VAL A 181 -12.55 -17.28 5.60
N VAL A 182 -11.72 -18.25 5.23
CA VAL A 182 -11.38 -18.53 3.83
C VAL A 182 -12.62 -18.95 3.02
N GLY A 183 -13.49 -19.77 3.60
CA GLY A 183 -14.71 -20.24 2.94
C GLY A 183 -15.74 -19.13 2.70
N THR A 184 -15.94 -18.25 3.68
CA THR A 184 -16.94 -17.18 3.61
C THR A 184 -16.43 -15.95 2.85
N GLU A 185 -15.22 -15.48 3.19
CA GLU A 185 -14.70 -14.17 2.75
C GLU A 185 -13.86 -14.27 1.47
N CYS A 186 -13.21 -15.42 1.22
CA CYS A 186 -12.36 -15.61 0.04
C CYS A 186 -13.03 -16.43 -1.07
N GLY A 187 -14.33 -16.72 -0.96
CA GLY A 187 -15.15 -17.34 -2.02
C GLY A 187 -14.73 -18.75 -2.45
N GLY A 188 -13.98 -19.49 -1.63
CA GLY A 188 -13.60 -20.89 -1.88
C GLY A 188 -12.70 -21.15 -3.12
N GLY A 189 -12.34 -20.13 -3.90
CA GLY A 189 -11.70 -20.27 -5.21
C GLY A 189 -10.18 -20.18 -5.26
N VAL A 190 -9.52 -19.70 -4.20
CA VAL A 190 -8.08 -19.34 -4.28
C VAL A 190 -7.14 -20.53 -4.05
N TRP A 191 -7.57 -21.61 -3.38
CA TRP A 191 -6.68 -22.76 -3.15
C TRP A 191 -6.43 -23.62 -4.40
N ALA A 192 -7.30 -23.56 -5.41
CA ALA A 192 -7.14 -24.37 -6.63
C ALA A 192 -5.98 -23.89 -7.54
N ALA A 193 -5.60 -22.62 -7.47
CA ALA A 193 -4.56 -22.05 -8.34
C ALA A 193 -3.13 -22.19 -7.77
N CYS A 194 -2.99 -22.30 -6.44
CA CYS A 194 -1.67 -22.39 -5.79
C CYS A 194 -1.19 -23.84 -5.55
N GLY A 195 -1.98 -24.85 -5.94
CA GLY A 195 -1.71 -26.27 -5.69
C GLY A 195 -1.28 -27.10 -6.90
N ALA A 196 -0.98 -26.50 -8.05
CA ALA A 196 -0.49 -27.21 -9.24
C ALA A 196 0.88 -26.64 -9.68
N GLY A 197 1.93 -27.13 -9.00
CA GLY A 197 3.32 -27.03 -9.41
C GLY A 197 3.99 -28.37 -9.15
#